data_AF-A0A1H8ESL3-F1
#
_entry.id   AF-A0A1H8ESL3-F1
#
_cell.length_a   1.000
_cell.length_b   1.000
_cell.length_c   1.000
_cell.angle_alpha   90.00
_cell.angle_beta   90.00
_cell.angle_gamma   90.00
#
_symmetry.space_group_name_H-M   'P 1'
#
loop_
_entity.id
_entity.type
_entity.pdbx_description
1 polymer ?
#
loop_
_entity_poly.entity_id
_entity_poly.type
_entity_poly.pdbx_seq_one_letter_code
_entity_poly.pdbx_strand_id
1 'polypeptide(L)' 'MGKKKRSTREKHPNPPQKPRYTLKANLFYSQVIAPLVKAYQQSMGAKNYEEAEQFFNQIREAKKQHRFLLHKKEMIRIR' A
#
# COMPACT_ATOMS: atom_id res chain seq x y z
N MET A 1 6.85 -35.43 42.00
CA MET A 1 7.28 -34.41 41.00
C MET A 1 7.58 -35.09 39.66
N GLY A 2 6.61 -35.15 38.74
CA GLY A 2 6.80 -35.74 37.42
C GLY A 2 7.37 -34.72 36.43
N LYS A 3 8.63 -34.89 36.00
CA LYS A 3 9.23 -34.07 34.95
C LYS A 3 8.49 -34.33 33.63
N LYS A 4 7.74 -33.34 33.12
CA LYS A 4 7.09 -33.42 31.81
C LYS A 4 8.16 -33.60 30.72
N LYS A 5 8.16 -34.76 30.04
CA LYS A 5 9.02 -35.02 28.88
C LYS A 5 8.67 -34.00 27.79
N ARG A 6 9.62 -33.13 27.45
CA ARG A 6 9.50 -32.22 26.29
C ARG A 6 9.51 -33.08 25.04
N SER A 7 8.35 -33.28 24.42
CA SER A 7 8.26 -33.87 23.09
C SER A 7 8.89 -32.88 22.11
N THR A 8 10.08 -33.21 21.60
CA THR A 8 10.67 -32.57 20.43
C THR A 8 9.91 -33.05 19.20
N ARG A 9 8.69 -32.53 19.01
CA ARG A 9 7.98 -32.67 17.75
C ARG A 9 8.79 -31.91 16.70
N GLU A 10 9.39 -32.64 15.76
CA GLU A 10 10.08 -32.06 14.62
C GLU A 10 9.17 -31.02 13.96
N LYS A 11 9.64 -29.78 13.88
CA LYS A 11 8.91 -28.71 13.20
C LYS A 11 9.00 -29.00 11.72
N HIS A 12 7.92 -29.52 11.14
CA HIS A 12 7.81 -29.59 9.69
C HIS A 12 8.01 -28.20 9.08
N PRO A 13 8.75 -28.06 7.97
CA PRO A 13 8.89 -26.79 7.30
C PRO A 13 7.52 -26.28 6.87
N ASN A 14 7.23 -25.01 7.16
CA ASN A 14 5.98 -24.39 6.73
C ASN A 14 5.88 -24.45 5.20
N PRO A 15 4.71 -24.80 4.63
CA PRO A 15 4.52 -24.74 3.19
C PRO A 15 4.69 -23.30 2.68
N PRO A 16 5.14 -23.12 1.43
CA PRO A 16 5.29 -21.79 0.84
C PRO A 16 3.95 -21.05 0.84
N GLN A 17 3.99 -19.76 1.16
CA GLN A 17 2.78 -18.93 1.17
C GLN A 17 2.22 -18.79 -0.24
N LYS A 18 0.88 -18.85 -0.35
CA LYS A 18 0.18 -18.62 -1.62
C LYS A 18 0.42 -17.19 -2.11
N PRO A 19 0.59 -16.99 -3.43
CA PRO A 19 0.73 -15.66 -3.99
C PRO A 19 -0.53 -14.83 -3.74
N ARG A 20 -0.35 -13.59 -3.28
CA ARG A 20 -1.44 -12.62 -3.11
C ARG A 20 -1.47 -11.69 -4.32
N TYR A 21 -2.66 -11.26 -4.71
CA TYR A 21 -2.87 -10.33 -5.82
C TYR A 21 -3.64 -9.11 -5.33
N THR A 22 -3.41 -7.97 -5.98
CA THR A 22 -4.20 -6.75 -5.81
C THR A 22 -4.46 -6.11 -7.15
N LEU A 23 -5.43 -5.21 -7.21
CA LEU A 23 -5.61 -4.36 -8.37
C LEU A 23 -4.43 -3.38 -8.50
N LYS A 24 -3.93 -3.21 -9.72
CA LYS A 24 -2.93 -2.21 -10.06
C LYS A 24 -3.33 -0.81 -9.61
N ALA A 25 -4.63 -0.49 -9.70
CA ALA A 25 -5.18 0.76 -9.20
C ALA A 25 -4.95 0.95 -7.69
N ASN A 26 -5.19 -0.10 -6.88
CA ASN A 26 -4.98 -0.05 -5.43
C ASN A 26 -3.51 0.15 -5.07
N LEU A 27 -2.60 -0.53 -5.79
CA LEU A 27 -1.16 -0.36 -5.63
C LEU A 27 -0.71 1.05 -6.03
N PHE A 28 -1.23 1.57 -7.15
CA PHE A 28 -0.95 2.94 -7.59
C PHE A 28 -1.45 3.97 -6.58
N TYR A 29 -2.66 3.77 -6.02
CA TYR A 29 -3.20 4.65 -5.00
C TYR A 29 -2.30 4.69 -3.75
N SER A 30 -1.89 3.54 -3.25
CA SER A 30 -1.07 3.46 -2.03
C SER A 30 0.34 4.03 -2.22
N GLN A 31 0.93 3.86 -3.40
CA GLN A 31 2.29 4.32 -3.69
C GLN A 31 2.37 5.78 -4.13
N VAL A 32 1.35 6.29 -4.82
CA VAL A 32 1.40 7.62 -5.45
C VAL A 32 0.44 8.58 -4.78
N ILE A 33 -0.86 8.26 -4.74
CA ILE A 33 -1.88 9.22 -4.27
C ILE A 33 -1.80 9.42 -2.76
N ALA A 34 -1.70 8.35 -1.98
CA ALA A 34 -1.72 8.45 -0.52
C ALA A 34 -0.55 9.28 0.05
N PRO A 35 0.72 9.13 -0.42
CA PRO A 35 1.82 10.00 0.00
C PRO A 35 1.59 11.47 -0.37
N LEU A 36 1.09 11.74 -1.59
CA LEU A 36 0.79 13.11 -2.03
C LEU A 36 -0.28 13.77 -1.17
N VAL A 37 -1.36 13.04 -0.83
CA VAL A 37 -2.41 13.54 0.07
C VAL A 37 -1.84 13.86 1.45
N LYS A 38 -0.96 13.01 1.97
CA LYS A 38 -0.30 13.25 3.25
C LYS A 38 0.59 14.50 3.19
N ALA A 39 1.38 14.66 2.14
CA ALA A 39 2.24 15.84 1.94
C ALA A 39 1.40 17.12 1.84
N TYR A 40 0.32 17.11 1.05
CA TYR A 40 -0.63 18.21 0.96
C TYR A 40 -1.19 18.61 2.33
N GLN A 41 -1.66 17.65 3.13
CA GLN A 41 -2.17 17.92 4.48
C GLN A 41 -1.11 18.53 5.39
N GLN A 42 0.14 18.07 5.28
CA GLN A 42 1.27 18.60 6.05
C GLN A 42 1.57 20.05 5.65
N SER A 43 1.67 20.37 4.37
CA SER A 43 1.91 21.74 3.88
C SER A 43 0.77 22.69 4.25
N MET A 44 -0.48 22.23 4.17
CA MET A 44 -1.65 22.99 4.63
C MET A 44 -1.60 23.28 6.14
N GLY A 45 -1.20 22.30 6.95
CA GLY A 45 -1.03 22.48 8.40
C GLY A 45 0.11 23.46 8.74
N ALA A 46 1.18 23.45 7.95
CA ALA A 46 2.28 24.41 8.04
C ALA A 46 1.97 25.79 7.44
N LYS A 47 0.78 25.99 6.85
CA LYS A 47 0.37 27.19 6.11
C LYS A 47 1.27 27.52 4.91
N ASN A 48 1.96 26.52 4.37
CA ASN A 48 2.74 26.67 3.15
C ASN A 48 1.84 26.42 1.93
N TYR A 49 1.12 27.47 1.52
CA TYR A 49 0.09 27.36 0.49
C TYR A 49 0.64 27.13 -0.92
N GLU A 50 1.82 27.66 -1.22
CA GLU A 50 2.46 27.47 -2.54
C GLU A 50 2.80 26.00 -2.78
N GLU A 51 3.42 25.33 -1.79
CA GLU A 51 3.68 23.89 -1.87
C GLU A 51 2.39 23.08 -1.85
N ALA A 52 1.40 23.48 -1.05
CA ALA A 52 0.11 22.80 -1.01
C ALA A 52 -0.58 22.82 -2.38
N GLU A 53 -0.52 23.94 -3.11
CA GLU A 53 -1.09 24.03 -4.46
C GLU A 53 -0.39 23.07 -5.44
N GLN A 54 0.93 22.97 -5.36
CA GLN A 54 1.69 22.02 -6.19
C GLN A 54 1.27 20.57 -5.93
N PHE A 55 1.20 20.17 -4.66
CA PHE A 55 0.74 18.83 -4.29
C PHE A 55 -0.71 18.59 -4.72
N PHE A 56 -1.59 19.60 -4.59
CA PHE A 56 -2.98 19.48 -5.03
C PHE A 56 -3.09 19.22 -6.54
N ASN A 57 -2.32 19.94 -7.35
CA ASN A 57 -2.28 19.74 -8.79
C ASN A 57 -1.79 18.33 -9.15
N GLN A 58 -0.74 17.84 -8.48
CA GLN A 58 -0.24 16.47 -8.64
C GLN A 58 -1.29 15.42 -8.24
N ILE A 59 -1.99 15.61 -7.12
CA ILE A 59 -3.09 14.73 -6.69
C ILE A 59 -4.20 14.69 -7.75
N ARG A 60 -4.53 15.83 -8.36
CA ARG A 60 -5.57 15.92 -9.39
C ARG A 60 -5.23 15.07 -10.60
N GLU A 61 -4.01 15.18 -11.12
CA GLU A 61 -3.55 14.39 -12.26
C GLU A 61 -3.40 12.91 -11.91
N ALA A 62 -2.84 12.59 -10.74
CA ALA A 62 -2.74 11.21 -10.27
C ALA A 62 -4.12 10.54 -10.11
N LYS A 63 -5.14 11.27 -9.61
CA LYS A 63 -6.51 10.77 -9.53
C LYS A 63 -7.13 10.48 -10.90
N LYS A 64 -6.80 11.26 -11.94
CA LYS A 64 -7.27 10.96 -13.31
C LYS A 64 -6.66 9.65 -13.81
N GLN A 65 -5.35 9.48 -13.64
CA GLN A 65 -4.65 8.23 -14.00
C GLN A 65 -5.20 7.03 -13.23
N HIS A 66 -5.47 7.18 -11.94
CA HIS A 66 -6.06 6.14 -11.12
C HIS A 66 -7.45 5.69 -11.62
N ARG A 67 -8.30 6.63 -12.06
CA ARG A 67 -9.61 6.26 -12.67
C ARG A 67 -9.41 5.38 -13.91
N PHE A 68 -8.45 5.71 -14.76
CA PHE A 68 -8.14 4.89 -15.93
C PHE A 68 -7.68 3.46 -15.54
N LEU A 69 -6.85 3.35 -14.50
CA LEU A 69 -6.42 2.05 -13.97
C LEU A 69 -7.57 1.24 -13.36
N LEU A 70 -8.54 1.90 -12.71
CA LEU A 70 -9.74 1.22 -12.18
C LEU A 70 -10.55 0.57 -13.31
N HIS A 71 -10.71 1.25 -14.45
CA HIS A 71 -11.46 0.71 -15.59
C HIS A 71 -10.79 -0.54 -16.18
N LYS A 72 -9.46 -0.60 -16.19
CA LYS A 72 -8.71 -1.75 -16.75
C LYS A 72 -8.79 -3.02 -15.90
N LYS A 73 -9.06 -2.90 -14.59
CA LYS A 73 -9.14 -4.04 -13.64
C LYS A 73 -7.93 -4.99 -13.67
N GLU A 74 -6.75 -4.50 -14.04
CA GLU A 74 -5.51 -5.28 -14.07
C GLU A 74 -5.12 -5.73 -12.65
N MET A 75 -4.89 -7.04 -12.45
CA MET A 75 -4.37 -7.59 -11.20
C MET A 75 -2.86 -7.77 -11.24
N ILE A 76 -2.19 -7.43 -10.15
CA ILE A 76 -0.74 -7.56 -9.96
C ILE A 76 -0.48 -8.42 -8.73
N ARG A 77 0.49 -9.32 -8.84
CA ARG A 77 0.97 -10.13 -7.71
C ARG A 77 1.75 -9.25 -6.73
N ILE A 78 1.36 -9.27 -5.46
CA ILE A 78 2.11 -8.63 -4.37
C ILE A 78 3.06 -9.67 -3.78
N ARG A 79 4.25 -9.20 -3.40
CA ARG A 79 5.30 -9.99 -2.75
C ARG A 79 5.10 -10.07 -1.24
#